data_AF-A0A0K8NY23-F1
#
_entry.id   AF-A0A0K8NY23-F1
#
_cell.length_a   1.000
_cell.length_b   1.000
_cell.length_c   1.000
_cell.angle_alpha   90.00
_cell.angle_beta   90.00
_cell.angle_gamma   90.00
#
_symmetry.space_group_name_H-M   'P 1'
#
loop_
_entity.id
_entity.type
_entity.pdbx_description
1 polymer ?
#
loop_
_entity_poly.entity_id
_entity_poly.type
_entity_poly.pdbx_seq_one_letter_code
_entity_poly.pdbx_strand_id
1 'polypeptide(L)'
;MPDAPPPDPVPPGDLAEADAWLRRLTAPELEALQDFCDLLLFSLPELGASRQAYVEQLADPAAGTLAKVWAGLLNGLARRAARSPEPALRRHAVRALGVARRKLAQARALLDGESEDGPEAVAPARWPGPDDDSDVDPAWAACPGLAELAALDDREFVLRGYEAVLGRGCRPSELQDRLGPLAVGGAAARVALARGLSGDRRVREAVEAGPRSGGGAEFHVMGSGRLVRVADWDARRQQLVADPAAAAPVPPPALTRWRPRRLGRPLVSVLTSVYRGGAYIEAFLDNLTGQLGFGEDIELIVVDAASPEGEAEAVARRARAHPSIRLLRCERPLGIYAAWNLALAEARGDYLTNANVDDLRREDSIAVQAAALDRWPEVDVVYQDFFYTMDPRLPYAEVAALGWRSALPDALNPEVQMGSNPPHHAPMWRARLHRDLGPFDAGFQSAGDYEFWLRCLAAGRRFRKIADPHAVYFQNPAGLSTRPGSRGHAETRRALRRHGRRLLALHETLALARFP
;
A
#
# COMPACT_ATOMS: atom_id res chain seq x y z
N MET A 1 -20.41 22.96 39.74
CA MET A 1 -19.50 24.07 39.40
C MET A 1 -19.42 24.12 37.88
N PRO A 2 -19.70 25.27 37.27
CA PRO A 2 -19.62 25.47 35.81
C PRO A 2 -18.17 25.59 35.33
N ASP A 3 -17.99 25.38 34.03
CA ASP A 3 -16.93 25.81 33.11
C ASP A 3 -15.60 26.34 33.68
N ALA A 4 -14.51 25.65 33.38
CA ALA A 4 -13.20 26.26 33.19
C ALA A 4 -12.74 26.00 31.75
N PRO A 5 -12.53 27.03 30.92
CA PRO A 5 -11.99 26.84 29.56
C PRO A 5 -10.54 26.33 29.64
N PRO A 6 -10.04 25.63 28.59
CA PRO A 6 -8.61 25.32 28.49
C PRO A 6 -7.79 26.62 28.54
N PRO A 7 -6.60 26.63 29.17
CA PRO A 7 -5.77 27.81 29.24
C PRO A 7 -5.33 28.27 27.84
N ASP A 8 -5.44 29.57 27.58
CA ASP A 8 -4.99 30.18 26.31
C ASP A 8 -3.52 29.83 26.00
N PRO A 9 -3.19 29.45 24.76
CA PRO A 9 -1.81 29.17 24.37
C PRO A 9 -1.08 30.48 24.11
N VAL A 10 -0.32 30.96 25.10
CA VAL A 10 0.74 31.95 24.87
C VAL A 10 2.09 31.20 24.87
N PRO A 11 2.84 31.17 23.76
CA PRO A 11 4.19 30.63 23.78
C PRO A 11 5.12 31.61 24.52
N PRO A 12 5.95 31.15 25.48
CA PRO A 12 6.89 32.03 26.14
C PRO A 12 8.03 32.40 25.20
N GLY A 13 8.41 33.68 25.22
CA GLY A 13 9.53 34.21 24.44
C GLY A 13 10.92 33.86 24.98
N ASP A 14 11.03 33.12 26.09
CA ASP A 14 12.31 32.78 26.74
C ASP A 14 12.39 31.32 27.24
N LEU A 15 13.57 30.70 27.10
CA LEU A 15 13.88 29.30 27.46
C LEU A 15 13.68 29.00 28.96
N ALA A 16 13.85 29.99 29.83
CA ALA A 16 13.63 29.85 31.27
C ALA A 16 12.14 29.69 31.62
N GLU A 17 11.25 30.39 30.90
CA GLU A 17 9.80 30.28 31.05
C GLU A 17 9.28 28.96 30.48
N ALA A 18 9.86 28.48 29.37
CA ALA A 18 9.54 27.17 28.81
C ALA A 18 9.88 26.01 29.78
N ASP A 19 11.03 26.07 30.48
CA ASP A 19 11.41 25.06 31.47
C ASP A 19 10.53 25.12 32.73
N ALA A 20 10.11 26.32 33.16
CA ALA A 20 9.17 26.48 34.26
C ALA A 20 7.75 25.98 33.91
N TRP A 21 7.32 26.16 32.66
CA TRP A 21 6.05 25.68 32.13
C TRP A 21 6.02 24.14 32.04
N LEU A 22 7.06 23.52 31.48
CA LEU A 22 7.17 22.05 31.38
C LEU A 22 7.18 21.34 32.74
N ARG A 23 7.67 22.00 33.80
CA ARG A 23 7.67 21.46 35.17
C ARG A 23 6.28 21.41 35.81
N ARG A 24 5.30 22.14 35.27
CA ARG A 24 3.92 22.20 35.78
C ARG A 24 3.00 21.16 35.15
N LEU A 25 3.44 20.49 34.07
CA LEU A 25 2.66 19.49 33.36
C LEU A 25 2.58 18.17 34.13
N THR A 26 1.38 17.59 34.17
CA THR A 26 1.09 16.27 34.72
C THR A 26 1.52 15.16 33.76
N ALA A 27 1.58 13.90 34.23
CA ALA A 27 1.99 12.78 33.39
C ALA A 27 1.13 12.57 32.13
N PRO A 28 -0.22 12.70 32.18
CA PRO A 28 -1.06 12.61 30.98
C PRO A 28 -0.83 13.77 29.98
N GLU A 29 -0.54 14.98 30.48
CA GLU A 29 -0.25 16.14 29.63
C GLU A 29 1.12 16.02 28.95
N LEU A 30 2.08 15.38 29.62
CA LEU A 30 3.38 15.02 29.03
C LEU A 30 3.25 13.93 27.96
N GLU A 31 2.36 12.94 28.14
CA GLU A 31 2.05 11.94 27.11
C GLU A 31 1.36 12.59 25.89
N ALA A 32 0.37 13.46 26.10
CA ALA A 32 -0.29 14.17 25.02
C ALA A 32 0.69 15.09 24.24
N LEU A 33 1.63 15.74 24.94
CA LEU A 33 2.67 16.56 24.31
C LEU A 33 3.68 15.70 23.54
N GLN A 34 4.00 14.50 24.04
CA GLN A 34 4.84 13.52 23.36
C GLN A 34 4.18 13.00 22.08
N ASP A 35 2.89 12.63 22.14
CA ASP A 35 2.11 12.20 20.98
C ASP A 35 2.01 13.30 19.92
N PHE A 36 1.85 14.57 20.34
CA PHE A 36 1.85 15.73 19.46
C PHE A 36 3.22 15.97 18.80
N CYS A 37 4.32 15.80 19.53
CA CYS A 37 5.69 15.88 18.99
C CYS A 37 5.98 14.74 18.02
N ASP A 38 5.51 13.53 18.30
CA ASP A 38 5.65 12.38 17.44
C ASP A 38 4.83 12.54 16.14
N LEU A 39 3.67 13.20 16.20
CA LEU A 39 2.87 13.61 15.02
C LEU A 39 3.61 14.63 14.13
N LEU A 40 4.23 15.64 14.75
CA LEU A 40 5.03 16.66 14.04
C LEU A 40 6.30 16.08 13.42
N LEU A 41 6.96 15.13 14.10
CA LEU A 41 8.15 14.44 13.58
C LEU A 41 7.82 13.46 12.46
N PHE A 42 6.62 12.88 12.44
CA PHE A 42 6.13 12.03 11.35
C PHE A 42 5.83 12.81 10.07
N SER A 43 5.61 14.12 10.18
CA SER A 43 5.26 15.03 9.08
C SER A 43 6.47 15.57 8.29
N LEU A 44 7.70 15.31 8.75
CA LEU A 44 8.93 15.82 8.14
C LEU A 44 9.46 15.12 6.86
N PRO A 45 9.04 13.90 6.44
CA PRO A 45 9.58 13.30 5.21
C PRO A 45 9.01 13.84 3.89
N GLU A 46 7.89 14.58 3.88
CA GLU A 46 7.22 14.97 2.62
C GLU A 46 7.55 16.38 2.10
N LEU A 47 8.46 17.12 2.74
CA LEU A 47 8.90 18.43 2.25
C LEU A 47 10.05 18.28 1.24
N GLY A 48 9.72 17.79 0.05
CA GLY A 48 10.57 17.83 -1.15
C GLY A 48 10.64 19.20 -1.80
N ALA A 49 10.89 20.27 -1.02
CA ALA A 49 11.17 21.60 -1.54
C ALA A 49 12.69 21.77 -1.72
N SER A 50 13.09 22.49 -2.77
CA SER A 50 14.49 22.66 -3.14
C SER A 50 15.35 23.14 -1.96
N ARG A 51 16.61 22.64 -1.91
CA ARG A 51 17.66 23.00 -0.94
C ARG A 51 17.73 24.51 -0.61
N GLN A 52 17.38 25.35 -1.59
CA GLN A 52 17.42 26.81 -1.49
C GLN A 52 16.25 27.39 -0.70
N ALA A 53 15.03 26.86 -0.84
CA ALA A 53 13.87 27.28 -0.05
C ALA A 53 14.04 26.96 1.45
N TYR A 54 14.76 25.88 1.75
CA TYR A 54 15.06 25.48 3.13
C TYR A 54 16.16 26.35 3.78
N VAL A 55 17.18 26.75 3.02
CA VAL A 55 18.22 27.70 3.48
C VAL A 55 17.63 29.10 3.69
N GLU A 56 16.71 29.54 2.85
CA GLU A 56 16.01 30.83 3.00
C GLU A 56 15.03 30.83 4.20
N GLN A 57 14.32 29.72 4.45
CA GLN A 57 13.48 29.57 5.65
C GLN A 57 14.29 29.50 6.96
N LEU A 58 15.49 28.91 6.95
CA LEU A 58 16.38 28.86 8.12
C LEU A 58 17.19 30.14 8.33
N ALA A 59 17.30 30.99 7.31
CA ALA A 59 17.89 32.32 7.42
C ALA A 59 16.95 33.33 8.11
N ASP A 60 15.67 32.99 8.31
CA ASP A 60 14.76 33.72 9.18
C ASP A 60 15.23 33.59 10.65
N PRO A 61 15.59 34.71 11.32
CA PRO A 61 16.02 34.72 12.72
C PRO A 61 15.03 34.02 13.67
N ALA A 62 13.72 34.01 13.34
CA ALA A 62 12.67 33.37 14.13
C ALA A 62 12.68 31.83 13.97
N ALA A 63 12.93 31.31 12.77
CA ALA A 63 13.02 29.88 12.49
C ALA A 63 14.30 29.25 13.09
N GLY A 64 15.43 29.96 13.04
CA GLY A 64 16.67 29.56 13.72
C GLY A 64 16.53 29.56 15.25
N THR A 65 15.62 30.36 15.80
CA THR A 65 15.31 30.40 17.24
C THR A 65 14.39 29.24 17.63
N LEU A 66 13.36 28.93 16.84
CA LEU A 66 12.52 27.74 17.04
C LEU A 66 13.35 26.45 17.01
N ALA A 67 14.23 26.29 16.03
CA ALA A 67 15.07 25.09 15.93
C ALA A 67 16.00 24.91 17.15
N LYS A 68 16.54 26.00 17.71
CA LYS A 68 17.37 25.99 18.94
C LYS A 68 16.55 25.68 20.19
N VAL A 69 15.32 26.23 20.30
CA VAL A 69 14.39 25.95 21.40
C VAL A 69 13.95 24.48 21.39
N TRP A 70 13.62 23.94 20.21
CA TRP A 70 13.24 22.54 20.04
C TRP A 70 14.39 21.56 20.29
N ALA A 71 15.60 21.87 19.84
CA ALA A 71 16.79 21.08 20.16
C ALA A 71 17.12 21.11 21.67
N GLY A 72 16.81 22.22 22.36
CA GLY A 72 16.92 22.34 23.81
C GLY A 72 15.90 21.47 24.55
N LEU A 73 14.64 21.49 24.11
CA LEU A 73 13.53 20.73 24.67
C LEU A 73 13.75 19.21 24.54
N LEU A 74 14.16 18.76 23.36
CA LEU A 74 14.46 17.35 23.08
C LEU A 74 15.68 16.85 23.88
N ASN A 75 16.71 17.68 24.05
CA ASN A 75 17.85 17.35 24.93
C ASN A 75 17.47 17.33 26.43
N GLY A 76 16.48 18.12 26.84
CA GLY A 76 15.92 18.09 28.20
C GLY A 76 15.17 16.79 28.49
N LEU A 77 14.23 16.42 27.62
CA LEU A 77 13.46 15.18 27.69
C LEU A 77 14.35 13.93 27.66
N ALA A 78 15.34 13.92 26.76
CA ALA A 78 16.34 12.87 26.66
C ALA A 78 17.16 12.64 27.95
N ARG A 79 17.59 13.73 28.61
CA ARG A 79 18.36 13.66 29.86
C ARG A 79 17.54 13.16 31.05
N ARG A 80 16.23 13.44 31.06
CA ARG A 80 15.29 12.99 32.09
C ARG A 80 14.94 11.51 31.91
N ALA A 81 14.68 11.07 30.68
CA ALA A 81 14.38 9.67 30.39
C ALA A 81 15.60 8.73 30.54
N ALA A 82 16.82 9.22 30.31
CA ALA A 82 18.06 8.48 30.59
C ALA A 82 18.29 8.20 32.10
N ARG A 83 17.71 9.00 32.99
CA ARG A 83 17.77 8.83 34.45
C ARG A 83 16.56 8.09 35.03
N SER A 84 15.59 7.72 34.20
CA SER A 84 14.38 7.01 34.65
C SER A 84 14.72 5.59 35.11
N PRO A 85 14.21 5.13 36.28
CA PRO A 85 14.40 3.76 36.73
C PRO A 85 13.71 2.73 35.81
N GLU A 86 12.76 3.14 34.96
CA GLU A 86 12.03 2.25 34.05
C GLU A 86 12.82 1.88 32.78
N PRO A 87 13.05 0.58 32.50
CA PRO A 87 13.83 0.13 31.34
C PRO A 87 13.18 0.44 29.98
N ALA A 88 11.85 0.52 29.90
CA ALA A 88 11.13 0.78 28.66
C ALA A 88 11.27 2.24 28.19
N LEU A 89 11.21 3.18 29.14
CA LEU A 89 11.44 4.61 28.92
C LEU A 89 12.89 4.90 28.51
N ARG A 90 13.86 4.22 29.12
CA ARG A 90 15.27 4.31 28.70
C ARG A 90 15.50 3.85 27.25
N ARG A 91 14.87 2.74 26.83
CA ARG A 91 14.99 2.24 25.45
C ARG A 91 14.35 3.17 24.41
N HIS A 92 13.19 3.74 24.71
CA HIS A 92 12.53 4.71 23.83
C HIS A 92 13.32 6.01 23.72
N ALA A 93 13.84 6.53 24.84
CA ALA A 93 14.66 7.73 24.84
C ALA A 93 15.95 7.58 24.03
N VAL A 94 16.62 6.43 24.11
CA VAL A 94 17.83 6.14 23.31
C VAL A 94 17.50 6.09 21.81
N ARG A 95 16.34 5.53 21.43
CA ARG A 95 15.88 5.52 20.03
C ARG A 95 15.55 6.93 19.53
N ALA A 96 14.79 7.71 20.30
CA ALA A 96 14.43 9.08 19.97
C ALA A 96 15.67 9.97 19.82
N LEU A 97 16.64 9.86 20.74
CA LEU A 97 17.94 10.52 20.65
C LEU A 97 18.74 10.12 19.40
N GLY A 98 18.72 8.84 19.03
CA GLY A 98 19.40 8.34 17.83
C GLY A 98 18.79 8.93 16.55
N VAL A 99 17.47 9.05 16.50
CA VAL A 99 16.74 9.66 15.37
C VAL A 99 17.01 11.17 15.31
N ALA A 100 16.88 11.87 16.44
CA ALA A 100 17.13 13.31 16.52
C ALA A 100 18.56 13.68 16.13
N ARG A 101 19.57 12.93 16.60
CA ARG A 101 20.99 13.17 16.23
C ARG A 101 21.26 12.98 14.75
N ARG A 102 20.68 11.96 14.11
CA ARG A 102 20.82 11.73 12.66
C ARG A 102 20.16 12.85 11.85
N LYS A 103 18.99 13.33 12.29
CA LYS A 103 18.27 14.42 11.63
C LYS A 103 18.98 15.78 11.81
N LEU A 104 19.57 16.03 12.98
CA LEU A 104 20.40 17.21 13.22
C LEU A 104 21.70 17.19 12.39
N ALA A 105 22.32 16.02 12.23
CA ALA A 105 23.49 15.85 11.37
C ALA A 105 23.16 16.05 9.88
N GLN A 106 22.01 15.55 9.41
CA GLN A 106 21.51 15.81 8.05
C GLN A 106 21.23 17.30 7.82
N ALA A 107 20.59 17.98 8.78
CA ALA A 107 20.35 19.42 8.70
C ALA A 107 21.66 20.23 8.67
N ARG A 108 22.69 19.80 9.40
CA ARG A 108 24.00 20.46 9.44
C ARG A 108 24.81 20.25 8.16
N ALA A 109 24.82 19.04 7.61
CA ALA A 109 25.43 18.75 6.31
C ALA A 109 24.78 19.55 5.16
N LEU A 110 23.47 19.80 5.23
CA LEU A 110 22.75 20.64 4.27
C LEU A 110 23.12 22.14 4.38
N LEU A 111 23.47 22.61 5.59
CA LEU A 111 23.92 23.97 5.86
C LEU A 111 25.40 24.21 5.49
N ASP A 112 26.23 23.17 5.59
CA ASP A 112 27.69 23.27 5.39
C ASP A 112 28.15 23.11 3.92
N GLY A 113 27.23 22.86 2.99
CA GLY A 113 27.49 23.13 1.57
C GLY A 113 28.15 22.03 0.73
N GLU A 114 28.50 20.86 1.28
CA GLU A 114 29.29 19.84 0.56
C GLU A 114 28.50 19.12 -0.56
N SER A 115 29.07 19.09 -1.77
CA SER A 115 28.51 18.59 -3.03
C SER A 115 29.03 17.20 -3.40
N GLU A 116 28.19 16.36 -4.03
CA GLU A 116 28.64 15.35 -4.99
C GLU A 116 27.98 15.61 -6.35
N ASP A 117 28.80 15.62 -7.39
CA ASP A 117 28.51 16.02 -8.78
C ASP A 117 27.53 15.08 -9.53
N GLY A 118 26.64 15.66 -10.36
CA GLY A 118 25.76 14.94 -11.30
C GLY A 118 24.70 15.85 -11.97
N PRO A 119 24.27 15.57 -13.22
CA PRO A 119 24.28 16.55 -14.32
C PRO A 119 23.06 17.49 -14.43
N GLU A 120 23.37 18.68 -14.97
CA GLU A 120 22.51 19.74 -15.54
C GLU A 120 21.08 19.88 -14.98
N ALA A 121 20.97 20.83 -14.05
CA ALA A 121 19.69 21.37 -13.58
C ALA A 121 18.88 21.94 -14.76
N VAL A 122 17.82 21.24 -15.14
CA VAL A 122 16.67 21.86 -15.78
C VAL A 122 16.19 22.96 -14.83
N ALA A 123 16.19 24.22 -15.29
CA ALA A 123 15.83 25.37 -14.48
C ALA A 123 14.47 25.14 -13.79
N PRO A 124 14.37 25.28 -12.45
CA PRO A 124 13.10 25.10 -11.76
C PRO A 124 12.13 26.19 -12.22
N ALA A 125 10.95 25.77 -12.67
CA ALA A 125 9.84 26.67 -12.90
C ALA A 125 9.59 27.46 -11.61
N ARG A 126 9.65 28.80 -11.71
CA ARG A 126 9.34 29.72 -10.60
C ARG A 126 7.95 29.40 -10.02
N TRP A 127 7.90 29.22 -8.71
CA TRP A 127 6.66 29.18 -7.94
C TRP A 127 6.11 30.61 -7.80
N PRO A 128 4.88 30.93 -8.23
CA PRO A 128 4.32 32.25 -8.01
C PRO A 128 3.94 32.43 -6.53
N GLY A 129 4.30 33.58 -5.97
CA GLY A 129 3.99 33.98 -4.61
C GLY A 129 2.51 34.34 -4.41
N PRO A 130 2.10 34.67 -3.17
CA PRO A 130 0.71 34.88 -2.78
C PRO A 130 -0.02 36.06 -3.47
N ASP A 131 0.70 36.90 -4.23
CA ASP A 131 0.15 38.05 -4.96
C ASP A 131 -0.11 37.80 -6.45
N ASP A 132 0.10 36.57 -6.95
CA ASP A 132 -0.20 36.22 -8.34
C ASP A 132 -1.59 35.59 -8.45
N ASP A 133 -2.61 36.44 -8.56
CA ASP A 133 -4.03 36.06 -8.77
C ASP A 133 -4.29 35.36 -10.12
N SER A 134 -3.25 35.12 -10.93
CA SER A 134 -3.37 34.63 -12.30
C SER A 134 -3.31 33.11 -12.47
N ASP A 135 -3.00 32.34 -11.43
CA ASP A 135 -2.65 30.91 -11.58
C ASP A 135 -3.56 29.94 -10.78
N VAL A 136 -4.84 30.29 -10.64
CA VAL A 136 -5.87 29.29 -10.34
C VAL A 136 -5.99 28.39 -11.56
N ASP A 137 -5.61 27.12 -11.41
CA ASP A 137 -5.73 26.10 -12.46
C ASP A 137 -7.10 26.20 -13.16
N PRO A 138 -7.16 26.27 -14.51
CA PRO A 138 -8.42 26.28 -15.25
C PRO A 138 -9.34 25.11 -14.88
N ALA A 139 -8.81 24.00 -14.36
CA ALA A 139 -9.59 22.88 -13.83
C ALA A 139 -10.45 23.25 -12.60
N TRP A 140 -10.08 24.30 -11.86
CA TRP A 140 -10.87 24.84 -10.74
C TRP A 140 -11.92 25.84 -11.22
N ALA A 141 -11.58 26.70 -12.19
CA ALA A 141 -12.55 27.57 -12.86
C ALA A 141 -13.58 26.78 -13.70
N ALA A 142 -13.18 25.60 -14.20
CA ALA A 142 -14.03 24.67 -14.95
C ALA A 142 -14.71 23.62 -14.07
N CYS A 143 -14.47 23.59 -12.75
CA CYS A 143 -15.27 22.78 -11.83
C CYS A 143 -16.67 23.41 -11.73
N PRO A 144 -17.74 22.74 -12.20
CA PRO A 144 -19.09 23.21 -11.92
C PRO A 144 -19.26 23.26 -10.39
N GLY A 145 -19.63 24.42 -9.84
CA GLY A 145 -20.04 24.53 -8.43
C GLY A 145 -19.02 25.12 -7.45
N LEU A 146 -18.09 25.99 -7.83
CA LEU A 146 -17.25 26.73 -6.85
C LEU A 146 -18.09 27.49 -5.79
N ALA A 147 -19.25 28.04 -6.19
CA ALA A 147 -20.24 28.61 -5.28
C ALA A 147 -20.98 27.55 -4.45
N GLU A 148 -21.20 26.34 -4.99
CA GLU A 148 -21.80 25.21 -4.27
C GLU A 148 -20.83 24.63 -3.23
N LEU A 149 -19.53 24.59 -3.51
CA LEU A 149 -18.46 24.16 -2.60
C LEU A 149 -18.27 25.12 -1.41
N ALA A 150 -18.52 26.42 -1.61
CA ALA A 150 -18.46 27.42 -0.53
C ALA A 150 -19.57 27.22 0.52
N ALA A 151 -20.71 26.64 0.12
CA ALA A 151 -21.85 26.36 1.01
C ALA A 151 -21.75 25.01 1.74
N LEU A 152 -20.79 24.15 1.37
CA LEU A 152 -20.55 22.88 2.04
C LEU A 152 -19.94 23.10 3.42
N ASP A 153 -20.22 22.20 4.35
CA ASP A 153 -19.42 22.09 5.58
C ASP A 153 -17.97 21.69 5.23
N ASP A 154 -17.04 21.93 6.17
CA ASP A 154 -15.61 21.70 5.93
C ASP A 154 -15.31 20.24 5.58
N ARG A 155 -16.07 19.29 6.13
CA ARG A 155 -15.89 17.86 5.86
C ARG A 155 -16.27 17.54 4.43
N GLU A 156 -17.46 17.93 3.99
CA GLU A 156 -17.92 17.69 2.62
C GLU A 156 -17.08 18.48 1.61
N PHE A 157 -16.56 19.66 1.97
CA PHE A 157 -15.57 20.39 1.18
C PHE A 157 -14.31 19.56 0.92
N VAL A 158 -13.70 18.99 1.97
CA VAL A 158 -12.52 18.12 1.83
C VAL A 158 -12.84 16.92 0.95
N LEU A 159 -13.92 16.20 1.24
CA LEU A 159 -14.28 14.99 0.50
C LEU A 159 -14.51 15.25 -0.99
N ARG A 160 -15.26 16.31 -1.31
CA ARG A 160 -15.50 16.72 -2.71
C ARG A 160 -14.24 17.20 -3.39
N GLY A 161 -13.36 17.91 -2.67
CA GLY A 161 -12.06 18.33 -3.19
C GLY A 161 -11.20 17.15 -3.64
N TYR A 162 -11.09 16.10 -2.83
CA TYR A 162 -10.36 14.88 -3.22
C TYR A 162 -10.99 14.19 -4.45
N GLU A 163 -12.32 14.12 -4.52
CA GLU A 163 -13.02 13.48 -5.64
C GLU A 163 -12.97 14.27 -6.95
N ALA A 164 -12.92 15.60 -6.87
CA ALA A 164 -12.90 16.51 -8.01
C ALA A 164 -11.47 16.77 -8.50
N VAL A 165 -10.53 17.03 -7.60
CA VAL A 165 -9.14 17.38 -7.95
C VAL A 165 -8.28 16.14 -8.13
N LEU A 166 -8.31 15.21 -7.17
CA LEU A 166 -7.44 14.02 -7.17
C LEU A 166 -8.11 12.80 -7.81
N GLY A 167 -9.41 12.88 -8.13
CA GLY A 167 -10.17 11.81 -8.77
C GLY A 167 -10.32 10.55 -7.91
N ARG A 168 -10.16 10.63 -6.59
CA ARG A 168 -10.23 9.50 -5.64
C ARG A 168 -10.88 9.90 -4.32
N GLY A 169 -11.28 8.91 -3.52
CA GLY A 169 -11.70 9.15 -2.15
C GLY A 169 -10.56 9.62 -1.23
N CYS A 170 -10.92 10.44 -0.25
CA CYS A 170 -10.04 10.88 0.84
C CYS A 170 -9.85 9.76 1.88
N ARG A 171 -8.62 9.52 2.33
CA ARG A 171 -8.32 8.56 3.40
C ARG A 171 -8.72 9.10 4.78
N PRO A 172 -8.98 8.24 5.78
CA PRO A 172 -9.22 8.68 7.16
C PRO A 172 -8.15 9.64 7.70
N SER A 173 -6.86 9.31 7.58
CA SER A 173 -5.74 10.17 8.02
C SER A 173 -5.76 11.54 7.33
N GLU A 174 -5.91 11.53 6.00
CA GLU A 174 -5.98 12.73 5.19
C GLU A 174 -7.14 13.64 5.61
N LEU A 175 -8.33 13.07 5.87
CA LEU A 175 -9.47 13.86 6.31
C LEU A 175 -9.18 14.54 7.65
N GLN A 176 -8.61 13.79 8.60
CA GLN A 176 -8.23 14.33 9.91
C GLN A 176 -7.22 15.47 9.77
N ASP A 177 -6.18 15.28 8.96
CA ASP A 177 -5.14 16.29 8.72
C ASP A 177 -5.69 17.55 8.04
N ARG A 178 -6.70 17.42 7.17
CA ARG A 178 -7.27 18.56 6.44
C ARG A 178 -8.31 19.35 7.25
N LEU A 179 -9.01 18.72 8.20
CA LEU A 179 -10.08 19.37 8.95
C LEU A 179 -9.56 20.40 9.98
N GLY A 180 -8.42 20.13 10.63
CA GLY A 180 -7.86 21.02 11.66
C GLY A 180 -7.63 22.46 11.17
N PRO A 181 -6.90 22.68 10.06
CA PRO A 181 -6.69 24.01 9.50
C PRO A 181 -7.97 24.73 9.06
N LEU A 182 -8.98 24.00 8.58
CA LEU A 182 -10.24 24.60 8.12
C LEU A 182 -11.07 25.16 9.28
N ALA A 183 -11.06 24.48 10.43
CA ALA A 183 -11.79 24.91 11.63
C ALA A 183 -11.34 26.30 12.15
N VAL A 184 -10.11 26.72 11.84
CA VAL A 184 -9.53 27.99 12.33
C VAL A 184 -9.44 29.04 11.21
N GLY A 185 -9.13 28.64 9.98
CA GLY A 185 -8.79 29.58 8.90
C GLY A 185 -9.90 29.92 7.91
N GLY A 186 -11.10 29.34 8.04
CA GLY A 186 -12.28 29.68 7.24
C GLY A 186 -12.03 29.66 5.72
N ALA A 187 -12.50 30.69 5.00
CA ALA A 187 -12.40 30.76 3.54
C ALA A 187 -10.95 30.74 3.01
N ALA A 188 -10.00 31.37 3.70
CA ALA A 188 -8.59 31.40 3.30
C ALA A 188 -7.96 30.00 3.38
N ALA A 189 -8.29 29.22 4.42
CA ALA A 189 -7.82 27.84 4.55
C ALA A 189 -8.41 26.91 3.47
N ARG A 190 -9.66 27.14 3.05
CA ARG A 190 -10.28 26.40 1.93
C ARG A 190 -9.54 26.65 0.61
N VAL A 191 -9.16 27.90 0.33
CA VAL A 191 -8.36 28.25 -0.87
C VAL A 191 -6.97 27.60 -0.81
N ALA A 192 -6.31 27.64 0.35
CA ALA A 192 -5.00 27.01 0.54
C ALA A 192 -5.08 25.49 0.33
N LEU A 193 -6.10 24.81 0.86
CA LEU A 193 -6.32 23.38 0.64
C LEU A 193 -6.54 23.05 -0.84
N ALA A 194 -7.38 23.81 -1.54
CA ALA A 194 -7.64 23.60 -2.96
C ALA A 194 -6.36 23.74 -3.81
N ARG A 195 -5.53 24.74 -3.51
CA ARG A 195 -4.20 24.90 -4.13
C ARG A 195 -3.29 23.71 -3.83
N GLY A 196 -3.26 23.25 -2.57
CA GLY A 196 -2.50 22.06 -2.16
C GLY A 196 -2.90 20.80 -2.94
N LEU A 197 -4.21 20.51 -3.03
CA LEU A 197 -4.71 19.36 -3.79
C LEU A 197 -4.36 19.45 -5.29
N SER A 198 -4.36 20.66 -5.86
CA SER A 198 -3.97 20.87 -7.25
C SER A 198 -2.48 20.64 -7.46
N GLY A 199 -1.64 21.06 -6.50
CA GLY A 199 -0.22 20.72 -6.45
C GLY A 199 0.01 19.21 -6.37
N ASP A 200 -0.66 18.52 -5.45
CA ASP A 200 -0.61 17.06 -5.29
C ASP A 200 -0.97 16.35 -6.60
N ARG A 201 -1.99 16.84 -7.31
CA ARG A 201 -2.39 16.32 -8.62
C ARG A 201 -1.25 16.45 -9.63
N ARG A 202 -0.66 17.64 -9.76
CA ARG A 202 0.43 17.90 -10.73
C ARG A 202 1.65 17.03 -10.43
N VAL A 203 2.05 16.90 -9.17
CA VAL A 203 3.15 16.01 -8.76
C VAL A 203 2.84 14.56 -9.14
N ARG A 204 1.62 14.09 -8.88
CA ARG A 204 1.21 12.72 -9.25
C ARG A 204 1.16 12.50 -10.75
N GLU A 205 0.59 13.44 -11.50
CA GLU A 205 0.56 13.37 -12.96
C GLU A 205 1.98 13.37 -13.53
N ALA A 206 2.91 14.14 -12.97
CA ALA A 206 4.32 14.12 -13.33
C ALA A 206 5.00 12.78 -12.99
N VAL A 207 4.69 12.15 -11.85
CA VAL A 207 5.17 10.81 -11.49
C VAL A 207 4.58 9.73 -12.41
N GLU A 208 3.32 9.87 -12.82
CA GLU A 208 2.63 8.93 -13.72
C GLU A 208 3.07 9.08 -15.18
N ALA A 209 3.34 10.31 -15.62
CA ALA A 209 3.79 10.65 -16.98
C ALA A 209 5.30 10.58 -17.16
N GLY A 210 6.06 10.74 -16.07
CA GLY A 210 7.50 10.55 -16.06
C GLY A 210 7.86 9.15 -16.53
N PRO A 211 9.06 8.96 -17.10
CA PRO A 211 9.53 7.62 -17.42
C PRO A 211 9.47 6.80 -16.13
N ARG A 212 8.53 5.83 -16.06
CA ARG A 212 8.74 4.66 -15.19
C ARG A 212 10.13 4.20 -15.56
N SER A 213 11.07 4.21 -14.62
CA SER A 213 12.47 3.84 -14.83
C SER A 213 12.56 2.83 -15.96
N GLY A 214 13.10 3.30 -17.10
CA GLY A 214 12.95 2.64 -18.38
C GLY A 214 13.29 1.16 -18.26
N GLY A 215 12.36 0.29 -18.64
CA GLY A 215 12.60 -1.15 -18.76
C GLY A 215 12.75 -1.92 -17.45
N GLY A 216 11.76 -1.86 -16.55
CA GLY A 216 11.67 -2.83 -15.43
C GLY A 216 12.87 -2.85 -14.47
N ALA A 217 13.76 -1.87 -14.54
CA ALA A 217 15.04 -1.88 -13.84
C ALA A 217 14.89 -1.66 -12.33
N GLU A 218 13.77 -1.12 -11.86
CA GLU A 218 13.49 -0.90 -10.44
C GLU A 218 12.02 -1.13 -10.09
N PHE A 219 11.73 -1.55 -8.86
CA PHE A 219 10.37 -1.71 -8.33
C PHE A 219 10.31 -1.50 -6.82
N HIS A 220 9.13 -1.08 -6.32
CA HIS A 220 8.89 -1.01 -4.88
C HIS A 220 8.43 -2.36 -4.33
N VAL A 221 9.09 -2.82 -3.28
CA VAL A 221 8.65 -3.98 -2.51
C VAL A 221 7.40 -3.59 -1.71
N MET A 222 6.28 -4.25 -2.01
CA MET A 222 4.99 -3.87 -1.46
C MET A 222 4.99 -3.92 0.07
N GLY A 223 4.53 -2.83 0.68
CA GLY A 223 4.40 -2.69 2.13
C GLY A 223 5.70 -2.45 2.90
N SER A 224 6.88 -2.50 2.25
CA SER A 224 8.16 -2.32 2.96
C SER A 224 8.80 -0.94 2.78
N GLY A 225 8.27 -0.10 1.89
CA GLY A 225 8.87 1.18 1.50
C GLY A 225 10.24 1.07 0.82
N ARG A 226 10.69 -0.14 0.46
CA ARG A 226 12.00 -0.37 -0.15
C ARG A 226 11.87 -0.31 -1.67
N LEU A 227 12.77 0.41 -2.32
CA LEU A 227 13.00 0.33 -3.75
C LEU A 227 14.09 -0.70 -4.02
N VAL A 228 13.90 -1.55 -5.02
CA VAL A 228 14.85 -2.60 -5.42
C VAL A 228 15.16 -2.45 -6.90
N ARG A 229 16.43 -2.48 -7.27
CA ARG A 229 16.86 -2.52 -8.67
C ARG A 229 17.06 -3.97 -9.11
N VAL A 230 16.84 -4.25 -10.39
CA VAL A 230 17.14 -5.56 -10.99
C VAL A 230 18.62 -5.91 -10.79
N ALA A 231 19.51 -4.92 -10.90
CA ALA A 231 20.93 -5.10 -10.62
C ALA A 231 21.20 -5.55 -9.16
N ASP A 232 20.45 -5.04 -8.18
CA ASP A 232 20.58 -5.47 -6.78
C ASP A 232 20.07 -6.90 -6.59
N TRP A 233 19.02 -7.27 -7.32
CA TRP A 233 18.48 -8.63 -7.33
C TRP A 233 19.49 -9.62 -7.94
N ASP A 234 20.08 -9.28 -9.09
CA ASP A 234 21.09 -10.09 -9.77
C ASP A 234 22.37 -10.24 -8.92
N ALA A 235 22.83 -9.14 -8.32
CA ALA A 235 23.98 -9.16 -7.42
C ALA A 235 23.72 -10.08 -6.20
N ARG A 236 22.51 -10.01 -5.62
CA ARG A 236 22.12 -10.90 -4.52
C ARG A 236 22.09 -12.37 -4.96
N ARG A 237 21.61 -12.66 -6.17
CA ARG A 237 21.62 -14.02 -6.74
C ARG A 237 23.04 -14.54 -6.91
N GLN A 238 23.93 -13.75 -7.50
CA GLN A 238 25.35 -14.11 -7.67
C GLN A 238 26.03 -14.36 -6.32
N GLN A 239 25.73 -13.54 -5.31
CA GLN A 239 26.22 -13.73 -3.95
C GLN A 239 25.79 -15.08 -3.37
N LEU A 240 24.52 -15.48 -3.51
CA LEU A 240 24.02 -16.76 -2.99
C LEU A 240 24.58 -17.98 -3.72
N VAL A 241 24.90 -17.84 -5.01
CA VAL A 241 25.62 -18.89 -5.76
C VAL A 241 27.04 -19.07 -5.21
N ALA A 242 27.71 -17.97 -4.86
CA ALA A 242 29.06 -18.01 -4.29
C ALA A 242 29.10 -18.45 -2.82
N ASP A 243 28.09 -18.06 -2.04
CA ASP A 243 27.96 -18.37 -0.62
C ASP A 243 26.51 -18.75 -0.26
N PRO A 244 26.15 -20.06 -0.37
CA PRO A 244 24.83 -20.54 0.01
C PRO A 244 24.48 -20.32 1.49
N ALA A 245 25.47 -20.14 2.37
CA ALA A 245 25.22 -19.89 3.80
C ALA A 245 24.65 -18.48 4.06
N ALA A 246 24.78 -17.56 3.09
CA ALA A 246 24.18 -16.23 3.14
C ALA A 246 22.67 -16.22 2.82
N ALA A 247 22.05 -17.38 2.53
CA ALA A 247 20.63 -17.50 2.23
C ALA A 247 19.75 -16.99 3.38
N ALA A 248 18.65 -16.31 3.03
CA ALA A 248 17.64 -15.96 4.01
C ALA A 248 17.01 -17.26 4.57
N PRO A 249 16.72 -17.33 5.89
CA PRO A 249 16.08 -18.50 6.46
C PRO A 249 14.69 -18.69 5.83
N VAL A 250 14.49 -19.82 5.16
CA VAL A 250 13.19 -20.20 4.60
C VAL A 250 12.41 -20.92 5.72
N PRO A 251 11.23 -20.41 6.11
CA PRO A 251 10.42 -21.10 7.12
C PRO A 251 10.02 -22.50 6.61
N PRO A 252 10.10 -23.54 7.45
CA PRO A 252 9.68 -24.88 7.05
C PRO A 252 8.17 -24.90 6.73
N PRO A 253 7.72 -25.77 5.79
CA PRO A 253 6.30 -25.88 5.45
C PRO A 253 5.43 -26.12 6.69
N ALA A 254 4.37 -25.34 6.85
CA ALA A 254 3.53 -25.37 8.05
C ALA A 254 2.63 -26.62 8.15
N LEU A 255 2.41 -27.33 7.03
CA LEU A 255 1.36 -28.35 6.92
C LEU A 255 1.87 -29.78 6.74
N THR A 256 2.69 -30.28 7.64
CA THR A 256 2.90 -31.74 7.72
C THR A 256 1.69 -32.52 8.27
N ARG A 257 0.55 -31.87 8.59
CA ARG A 257 -0.57 -32.52 9.32
C ARG A 257 -2.01 -32.14 8.93
N TRP A 258 -2.25 -31.33 7.89
CA TRP A 258 -3.64 -30.99 7.54
C TRP A 258 -4.28 -32.06 6.66
N ARG A 259 -5.49 -32.47 7.07
CA ARG A 259 -6.42 -33.24 6.24
C ARG A 259 -7.73 -32.45 6.17
N PRO A 260 -8.23 -32.09 4.98
CA PRO A 260 -9.48 -31.37 4.85
C PRO A 260 -10.60 -32.12 5.57
N ARG A 261 -11.44 -31.40 6.30
CA ARG A 261 -12.66 -31.95 6.89
C ARG A 261 -13.76 -31.92 5.84
N ARG A 262 -13.89 -32.95 4.99
CA ARG A 262 -15.14 -33.51 4.42
C ARG A 262 -14.89 -34.45 3.24
N LEU A 263 -15.88 -35.31 2.96
CA LEU A 263 -15.99 -36.18 1.80
C LEU A 263 -16.96 -35.52 0.79
N GLY A 264 -16.45 -35.10 -0.38
CA GLY A 264 -17.25 -34.79 -1.57
C GLY A 264 -16.96 -33.48 -2.33
N ARG A 265 -16.12 -33.57 -3.38
CA ARG A 265 -15.95 -32.70 -4.59
C ARG A 265 -15.52 -31.23 -4.35
N PRO A 266 -14.78 -30.62 -5.32
CA PRO A 266 -13.54 -29.90 -5.04
C PRO A 266 -13.76 -28.80 -4.01
N LEU A 267 -12.86 -28.70 -3.05
CA LEU A 267 -12.89 -27.66 -2.02
C LEU A 267 -12.46 -26.30 -2.61
N VAL A 268 -11.52 -26.31 -3.55
CA VAL A 268 -10.92 -25.11 -4.13
C VAL A 268 -11.06 -25.12 -5.66
N SER A 269 -11.61 -24.04 -6.22
CA SER A 269 -11.49 -23.75 -7.65
C SER A 269 -10.41 -22.70 -7.90
N VAL A 270 -9.39 -23.07 -8.68
CA VAL A 270 -8.35 -22.14 -9.14
C VAL A 270 -8.81 -21.49 -10.44
N LEU A 271 -8.93 -20.16 -10.42
CA LEU A 271 -9.34 -19.35 -11.56
C LEU A 271 -8.10 -18.83 -12.28
N THR A 272 -7.94 -19.20 -13.54
CA THR A 272 -6.78 -18.79 -14.35
C THR A 272 -7.25 -18.23 -15.69
N SER A 273 -6.69 -17.08 -16.05
CA SER A 273 -6.80 -16.51 -17.39
C SER A 273 -5.46 -16.63 -18.10
N VAL A 274 -5.47 -16.95 -19.39
CA VAL A 274 -4.25 -16.97 -20.22
C VAL A 274 -4.46 -16.18 -21.50
N TYR A 275 -3.45 -15.36 -21.83
CA TYR A 275 -3.30 -14.64 -23.10
C TYR A 275 -1.81 -14.40 -23.37
N ARG A 276 -1.26 -14.96 -24.46
CA ARG A 276 0.18 -14.85 -24.79
C ARG A 276 1.08 -15.32 -23.63
N GLY A 277 0.73 -16.48 -23.10
CA GLY A 277 1.38 -17.11 -21.97
C GLY A 277 2.18 -18.35 -22.37
N GLY A 278 2.49 -18.53 -23.67
CA GLY A 278 3.13 -19.74 -24.18
C GLY A 278 4.47 -20.05 -23.49
N ALA A 279 5.22 -19.01 -23.12
CA ALA A 279 6.47 -19.16 -22.39
C ALA A 279 6.32 -19.71 -20.96
N TYR A 280 5.13 -19.62 -20.37
CA TYR A 280 4.90 -19.92 -18.95
C TYR A 280 3.97 -21.12 -18.71
N ILE A 281 3.10 -21.43 -19.68
CA ILE A 281 1.96 -22.34 -19.49
C ILE A 281 2.37 -23.76 -19.03
N GLU A 282 3.48 -24.32 -19.53
CA GLU A 282 3.92 -25.66 -19.12
C GLU A 282 4.37 -25.68 -17.65
N ALA A 283 5.22 -24.73 -17.26
CA ALA A 283 5.72 -24.62 -15.89
C ALA A 283 4.57 -24.31 -14.91
N PHE A 284 3.62 -23.48 -15.34
CA PHE A 284 2.39 -23.22 -14.59
C PHE A 284 1.57 -24.50 -14.37
N LEU A 285 1.34 -25.29 -15.42
CA LEU A 285 0.58 -26.54 -15.31
C LEU A 285 1.31 -27.54 -14.42
N ASP A 286 2.64 -27.64 -14.50
CA ASP A 286 3.44 -28.46 -13.59
C ASP A 286 3.30 -27.98 -12.14
N ASN A 287 3.39 -26.67 -11.90
CA ASN A 287 3.26 -26.11 -10.56
C ASN A 287 1.88 -26.36 -9.93
N LEU A 288 0.81 -26.16 -10.71
CA LEU A 288 -0.56 -26.33 -10.22
C LEU A 288 -0.93 -27.80 -10.04
N THR A 289 -0.55 -28.67 -10.99
CA THR A 289 -0.80 -30.12 -10.87
C THR A 289 0.04 -30.79 -9.78
N GLY A 290 1.14 -30.16 -9.37
CA GLY A 290 1.95 -30.58 -8.22
C GLY A 290 1.45 -30.08 -6.85
N GLN A 291 0.37 -29.30 -6.78
CA GLN A 291 -0.17 -28.84 -5.49
C GLN A 291 -0.75 -30.01 -4.67
N LEU A 292 -0.58 -29.96 -3.35
CA LEU A 292 -1.18 -30.93 -2.44
C LEU A 292 -2.71 -30.91 -2.54
N GLY A 293 -3.31 -32.06 -2.87
CA GLY A 293 -4.76 -32.22 -3.06
C GLY A 293 -5.24 -31.96 -4.49
N PHE A 294 -4.34 -31.75 -5.46
CA PHE A 294 -4.73 -31.56 -6.86
C PHE A 294 -5.44 -32.79 -7.43
N GLY A 295 -6.56 -32.58 -8.11
CA GLY A 295 -7.37 -33.65 -8.68
C GLY A 295 -8.48 -34.16 -7.75
N GLU A 296 -8.29 -34.07 -6.43
CA GLU A 296 -9.26 -34.48 -5.41
C GLU A 296 -10.00 -33.28 -4.82
N ASP A 297 -9.24 -32.38 -4.18
CA ASP A 297 -9.75 -31.20 -3.48
C ASP A 297 -9.62 -29.92 -4.31
N ILE A 298 -8.81 -29.94 -5.37
CA ILE A 298 -8.52 -28.77 -6.21
C ILE A 298 -8.93 -29.06 -7.65
N GLU A 299 -9.73 -28.16 -8.22
CA GLU A 299 -9.94 -28.06 -9.67
C GLU A 299 -9.25 -26.81 -10.24
N LEU A 300 -8.83 -26.89 -11.50
CA LEU A 300 -8.23 -25.78 -12.23
C LEU A 300 -9.12 -25.42 -13.41
N ILE A 301 -9.53 -24.16 -13.48
CA ILE A 301 -10.33 -23.63 -14.58
C ILE A 301 -9.48 -22.60 -15.32
N VAL A 302 -9.05 -22.97 -16.52
CA VAL A 302 -8.24 -22.12 -17.40
C VAL A 302 -9.14 -21.53 -18.48
N VAL A 303 -9.21 -20.20 -18.52
CA VAL A 303 -9.87 -19.46 -19.58
C VAL A 303 -8.81 -18.95 -20.55
N ASP A 304 -8.77 -19.54 -21.74
CA ASP A 304 -7.93 -19.08 -22.83
C ASP A 304 -8.63 -17.94 -23.58
N ALA A 305 -8.07 -16.74 -23.47
CA ALA A 305 -8.60 -15.52 -24.09
C ALA A 305 -8.15 -15.39 -25.55
N ALA A 306 -8.37 -16.44 -26.35
CA ALA A 306 -7.94 -16.55 -27.74
C ALA A 306 -6.42 -16.35 -27.92
N SER A 307 -5.62 -17.08 -27.15
CA SER A 307 -4.16 -16.98 -27.21
C SER A 307 -3.57 -17.57 -28.51
N PRO A 308 -2.47 -17.00 -29.04
CA PRO A 308 -1.92 -17.41 -30.33
C PRO A 308 -0.73 -18.39 -30.25
N GLU A 309 -0.24 -18.78 -29.07
CA GLU A 309 1.09 -19.41 -28.89
C GLU A 309 1.01 -20.90 -28.50
N GLY A 310 -0.14 -21.55 -28.70
CA GLY A 310 -0.33 -22.97 -28.40
C GLY A 310 -0.79 -23.28 -26.97
N GLU A 311 -1.21 -22.26 -26.20
CA GLU A 311 -1.58 -22.41 -24.79
C GLU A 311 -2.80 -23.31 -24.60
N ALA A 312 -3.82 -23.19 -25.46
CA ALA A 312 -4.99 -24.04 -25.43
C ALA A 312 -4.64 -25.52 -25.64
N GLU A 313 -3.72 -25.80 -26.56
CA GLU A 313 -3.24 -27.14 -26.87
C GLU A 313 -2.43 -27.73 -25.70
N ALA A 314 -1.61 -26.92 -25.03
CA ALA A 314 -0.91 -27.30 -23.80
C ALA A 314 -1.88 -27.68 -22.68
N VAL A 315 -2.88 -26.83 -22.41
CA VAL A 315 -3.88 -27.08 -21.37
C VAL A 315 -4.74 -28.29 -21.72
N ALA A 316 -5.20 -28.42 -22.98
CA ALA A 316 -5.99 -29.56 -23.41
C ALA A 316 -5.23 -30.88 -23.29
N ARG A 317 -3.92 -30.88 -23.59
CA ARG A 317 -3.06 -32.05 -23.38
C ARG A 317 -2.98 -32.41 -21.90
N ARG A 318 -2.78 -31.43 -21.01
CA ARG A 318 -2.75 -31.68 -19.56
C ARG A 318 -4.10 -32.17 -19.02
N ALA A 319 -5.21 -31.61 -19.51
CA ALA A 319 -6.56 -31.98 -19.10
C ALA A 319 -6.92 -33.45 -19.43
N ARG A 320 -6.30 -34.03 -20.47
CA ARG A 320 -6.44 -35.48 -20.76
C ARG A 320 -5.85 -36.35 -19.64
N ALA A 321 -4.78 -35.90 -19.00
CA ALA A 321 -4.15 -36.60 -17.88
C ALA A 321 -4.80 -36.24 -16.53
N HIS A 322 -5.35 -35.04 -16.41
CA HIS A 322 -5.98 -34.54 -15.18
C HIS A 322 -7.40 -34.02 -15.45
N PRO A 323 -8.45 -34.86 -15.26
CA PRO A 323 -9.84 -34.48 -15.52
C PRO A 323 -10.37 -33.29 -14.70
N SER A 324 -9.69 -32.93 -13.61
CA SER A 324 -10.00 -31.76 -12.78
C SER A 324 -9.50 -30.44 -13.40
N ILE A 325 -8.88 -30.48 -14.58
CA ILE A 325 -8.55 -29.30 -15.40
C ILE A 325 -9.65 -29.07 -16.43
N ARG A 326 -10.17 -27.85 -16.47
CA ARG A 326 -11.20 -27.42 -17.41
C ARG A 326 -10.66 -26.26 -18.24
N LEU A 327 -10.65 -26.44 -19.56
CA LEU A 327 -10.29 -25.40 -20.52
C LEU A 327 -11.55 -24.75 -21.07
N LEU A 328 -11.65 -23.44 -20.95
CA LEU A 328 -12.68 -22.61 -21.56
C LEU A 328 -12.01 -21.71 -22.60
N ARG A 329 -12.07 -22.10 -23.88
CA ARG A 329 -11.45 -21.34 -24.98
C ARG A 329 -12.42 -20.30 -25.52
N CYS A 330 -12.01 -19.04 -25.52
CA CYS A 330 -12.77 -17.93 -26.08
C CYS A 330 -12.48 -17.78 -27.57
N GLU A 331 -13.47 -17.28 -28.33
CA GLU A 331 -13.31 -16.98 -29.77
C GLU A 331 -12.56 -15.67 -30.04
N ARG A 332 -12.54 -14.76 -29.04
CA ARG A 332 -11.94 -13.43 -29.16
C ARG A 332 -11.16 -13.08 -27.89
N PRO A 333 -10.19 -12.16 -27.98
CA PRO A 333 -9.48 -11.66 -26.81
C PRO A 333 -10.43 -11.11 -25.75
N LEU A 334 -10.12 -11.39 -24.49
CA LEU A 334 -10.93 -11.06 -23.33
C LEU A 334 -10.05 -10.47 -22.22
N GLY A 335 -10.58 -9.49 -21.49
CA GLY A 335 -9.90 -8.92 -20.33
C GLY A 335 -9.82 -9.92 -19.15
N ILE A 336 -8.81 -9.76 -18.29
CA ILE A 336 -8.54 -10.66 -17.16
C ILE A 336 -9.76 -10.92 -16.27
N TYR A 337 -10.48 -9.88 -15.85
CA TYR A 337 -11.63 -10.04 -14.95
C TYR A 337 -12.85 -10.62 -15.65
N ALA A 338 -13.01 -10.39 -16.95
CA ALA A 338 -14.05 -11.06 -17.72
C ALA A 338 -13.73 -12.56 -17.86
N ALA A 339 -12.46 -12.91 -18.07
CA ALA A 339 -12.01 -14.30 -18.06
C ALA A 339 -12.22 -14.94 -16.67
N TRP A 340 -11.84 -14.27 -15.58
CA TRP A 340 -12.10 -14.78 -14.23
C TRP A 340 -13.59 -14.93 -13.93
N ASN A 341 -14.46 -14.06 -14.47
CA ASN A 341 -15.91 -14.21 -14.33
C ASN A 341 -16.46 -15.43 -15.09
N LEU A 342 -15.89 -15.77 -16.26
CA LEU A 342 -16.21 -17.03 -16.95
C LEU A 342 -15.77 -18.24 -16.13
N ALA A 343 -14.55 -18.20 -15.57
CA ALA A 343 -14.06 -19.25 -14.70
C ALA A 343 -14.92 -19.39 -13.42
N LEU A 344 -15.31 -18.26 -12.82
CA LEU A 344 -16.17 -18.18 -11.64
C LEU A 344 -17.54 -18.82 -11.89
N ALA A 345 -18.15 -18.62 -13.06
CA ALA A 345 -19.43 -19.22 -13.41
C ALA A 345 -19.36 -20.76 -13.46
N GLU A 346 -18.17 -21.30 -13.71
CA GLU A 346 -17.92 -22.73 -13.81
C GLU A 346 -17.35 -23.34 -12.52
N ALA A 347 -16.96 -22.51 -11.55
CA ALA A 347 -16.35 -22.91 -10.30
C ALA A 347 -17.31 -23.70 -9.41
N ARG A 348 -16.82 -24.80 -8.82
CA ARG A 348 -17.59 -25.70 -7.95
C ARG A 348 -17.10 -25.68 -6.50
N GLY A 349 -15.95 -25.06 -6.24
CA GLY A 349 -15.32 -24.99 -4.94
C GLY A 349 -15.96 -24.02 -3.98
N ASP A 350 -15.93 -24.38 -2.70
CA ASP A 350 -16.31 -23.48 -1.59
C ASP A 350 -15.31 -22.33 -1.44
N TYR A 351 -14.06 -22.57 -1.83
CA TYR A 351 -12.98 -21.60 -1.87
C TYR A 351 -12.54 -21.32 -3.30
N LEU A 352 -12.17 -20.07 -3.54
CA LEU A 352 -11.67 -19.58 -4.81
C LEU A 352 -10.29 -18.99 -4.59
N THR A 353 -9.42 -19.16 -5.57
CA THR A 353 -8.14 -18.46 -5.65
C THR A 353 -7.82 -18.19 -7.11
N ASN A 354 -7.11 -17.10 -7.40
CA ASN A 354 -6.58 -16.87 -8.73
C ASN A 354 -5.14 -17.40 -8.83
N ALA A 355 -4.74 -17.82 -10.03
CA ALA A 355 -3.36 -18.14 -10.34
C ALA A 355 -3.00 -17.60 -11.72
N ASN A 356 -2.02 -16.69 -11.76
CA ASN A 356 -1.48 -16.16 -13.01
C ASN A 356 -0.43 -17.14 -13.56
N VAL A 357 -0.33 -17.23 -14.88
CA VAL A 357 0.51 -18.24 -15.53
C VAL A 357 2.00 -18.00 -15.36
N ASP A 358 2.41 -16.78 -15.04
CA ASP A 358 3.81 -16.37 -14.88
C ASP A 358 4.26 -16.29 -13.41
N ASP A 359 3.36 -16.59 -12.46
CA ASP A 359 3.65 -16.66 -11.03
C ASP A 359 3.89 -18.11 -10.57
N LEU A 360 4.39 -18.28 -9.34
CA LEU A 360 4.71 -19.59 -8.77
C LEU A 360 4.17 -19.76 -7.34
N ARG A 361 3.67 -20.95 -7.01
CA ARG A 361 3.23 -21.32 -5.66
C ARG A 361 4.10 -22.43 -5.06
N ARG A 362 4.33 -22.39 -3.74
CA ARG A 362 4.90 -23.54 -3.00
C ARG A 362 3.93 -24.72 -3.07
N GLU A 363 4.42 -25.94 -3.01
CA GLU A 363 3.63 -27.19 -3.18
C GLU A 363 2.41 -27.30 -2.26
N ASP A 364 2.46 -26.69 -1.07
CA ASP A 364 1.40 -26.71 -0.06
C ASP A 364 0.59 -25.41 -0.01
N SER A 365 0.83 -24.43 -0.90
CA SER A 365 0.25 -23.08 -0.82
C SER A 365 -1.27 -23.09 -0.74
N ILE A 366 -1.93 -23.83 -1.65
CA ILE A 366 -3.40 -23.91 -1.68
C ILE A 366 -3.93 -24.59 -0.41
N ALA A 367 -3.26 -25.65 0.05
CA ALA A 367 -3.63 -26.36 1.27
C ALA A 367 -3.50 -25.46 2.53
N VAL A 368 -2.45 -24.63 2.62
CA VAL A 368 -2.24 -23.65 3.72
C VAL A 368 -3.40 -22.66 3.78
N GLN A 369 -3.82 -22.15 2.63
CA GLN A 369 -4.91 -21.19 2.54
C GLN A 369 -6.27 -21.81 2.88
N ALA A 370 -6.56 -22.99 2.33
CA ALA A 370 -7.80 -23.71 2.62
C ALA A 370 -7.90 -24.07 4.10
N ALA A 371 -6.80 -24.57 4.69
CA ALA A 371 -6.73 -24.87 6.12
C ALA A 371 -6.98 -23.63 7.01
N ALA A 372 -6.50 -22.46 6.58
CA ALA A 372 -6.74 -21.21 7.30
C ALA A 372 -8.23 -20.81 7.25
N LEU A 373 -8.90 -20.91 6.09
CA LEU A 373 -10.33 -20.63 5.98
C LEU A 373 -11.20 -21.65 6.74
N ASP A 374 -10.81 -22.93 6.78
CA ASP A 374 -11.49 -23.94 7.59
C ASP A 374 -11.37 -23.64 9.10
N ARG A 375 -10.17 -23.21 9.53
CA ARG A 375 -9.88 -22.94 10.94
C ARG A 375 -10.60 -21.70 11.46
N TRP A 376 -10.84 -20.71 10.62
CA TRP A 376 -11.43 -19.42 11.00
C TRP A 376 -12.69 -19.14 10.16
N PRO A 377 -13.86 -19.72 10.53
CA PRO A 377 -15.12 -19.57 9.79
C PRO A 377 -15.59 -18.13 9.59
N GLU A 378 -15.18 -17.22 10.48
CA GLU A 378 -15.46 -15.79 10.45
C GLU A 378 -14.58 -15.01 9.47
N VAL A 379 -13.49 -15.60 8.98
CA VAL A 379 -12.61 -15.02 7.96
C VAL A 379 -13.18 -15.33 6.58
N ASP A 380 -13.22 -14.33 5.70
CA ASP A 380 -13.74 -14.44 4.34
C ASP A 380 -12.64 -14.49 3.29
N VAL A 381 -11.50 -13.85 3.55
CA VAL A 381 -10.34 -13.78 2.66
C VAL A 381 -9.05 -14.03 3.44
N VAL A 382 -8.19 -14.90 2.94
CA VAL A 382 -6.84 -15.12 3.45
C VAL A 382 -5.79 -14.73 2.41
N TYR A 383 -4.66 -14.26 2.90
CA TYR A 383 -3.54 -13.82 2.07
C TYR A 383 -2.23 -13.95 2.83
N GLN A 384 -1.12 -13.61 2.19
CA GLN A 384 0.22 -13.87 2.70
C GLN A 384 1.18 -12.82 2.15
N ASP A 385 2.36 -12.74 2.77
CA ASP A 385 3.48 -12.17 2.04
C ASP A 385 3.91 -13.08 0.89
N PHE A 386 4.60 -12.50 -0.08
CA PHE A 386 5.14 -13.23 -1.22
C PHE A 386 6.57 -12.75 -1.49
N PHE A 387 7.32 -13.57 -2.22
CA PHE A 387 8.65 -13.21 -2.67
C PHE A 387 8.63 -12.71 -4.12
N TYR A 388 9.50 -11.76 -4.44
CA TYR A 388 9.68 -11.25 -5.79
C TYR A 388 10.78 -12.02 -6.54
N THR A 389 10.51 -12.36 -7.80
CA THR A 389 11.55 -12.86 -8.73
C THR A 389 11.60 -12.02 -10.00
N MET A 390 12.80 -11.89 -10.58
CA MET A 390 13.03 -11.35 -11.92
C MET A 390 13.29 -12.46 -12.95
N ASP A 391 13.26 -13.72 -12.52
CA ASP A 391 13.43 -14.90 -13.37
C ASP A 391 12.29 -15.90 -13.07
N PRO A 392 11.34 -16.09 -13.99
CA PRO A 392 10.16 -16.92 -13.78
C PRO A 392 10.49 -18.42 -13.78
N ARG A 393 11.73 -18.80 -14.07
CA ARG A 393 12.18 -20.20 -14.12
C ARG A 393 12.72 -20.69 -12.77
N LEU A 394 12.96 -19.77 -11.83
CA LEU A 394 13.55 -20.14 -10.55
C LEU A 394 12.54 -20.87 -9.67
N PRO A 395 12.95 -21.96 -9.00
CA PRO A 395 12.08 -22.66 -8.07
C PRO A 395 11.87 -21.81 -6.80
N TYR A 396 10.78 -22.12 -6.09
CA TYR A 396 10.36 -21.39 -4.90
C TYR A 396 11.48 -21.23 -3.87
N ALA A 397 12.24 -22.30 -3.58
CA ALA A 397 13.26 -22.30 -2.54
C ALA A 397 14.42 -21.32 -2.86
N GLU A 398 14.82 -21.23 -4.12
CA GLU A 398 15.85 -20.28 -4.56
C GLU A 398 15.37 -18.84 -4.45
N VAL A 399 14.13 -18.56 -4.87
CA VAL A 399 13.55 -17.22 -4.76
C VAL A 399 13.39 -16.81 -3.30
N ALA A 400 12.93 -17.70 -2.44
CA ALA A 400 12.79 -17.45 -1.00
C ALA A 400 14.15 -17.14 -0.35
N ALA A 401 15.23 -17.83 -0.77
CA ALA A 401 16.58 -17.59 -0.27
C ALA A 401 17.12 -16.19 -0.62
N LEU A 402 16.68 -15.58 -1.74
CA LEU A 402 17.01 -14.19 -2.09
C LEU A 402 16.46 -13.19 -1.09
N GLY A 403 15.29 -13.48 -0.49
CA GLY A 403 14.73 -12.73 0.63
C GLY A 403 14.01 -11.43 0.26
N TRP A 404 13.76 -11.17 -1.02
CA TRP A 404 12.96 -10.03 -1.48
C TRP A 404 11.47 -10.26 -1.21
N ARG A 405 11.06 -10.11 0.05
CA ARG A 405 9.73 -10.40 0.57
C ARG A 405 8.90 -9.12 0.70
N SER A 406 7.62 -9.18 0.34
CA SER A 406 6.65 -8.15 0.71
C SER A 406 6.53 -7.98 2.22
N ALA A 407 6.03 -6.83 2.67
CA ALA A 407 5.68 -6.57 4.06
C ALA A 407 4.24 -6.09 4.13
N LEU A 408 3.30 -6.96 3.74
CA LEU A 408 1.88 -6.64 3.76
C LEU A 408 1.39 -6.46 5.21
N PRO A 409 0.41 -5.58 5.45
CA PRO A 409 -0.14 -5.35 6.78
C PRO A 409 -0.86 -6.61 7.31
N ASP A 410 -0.76 -6.86 8.62
CA ASP A 410 -1.38 -8.03 9.26
C ASP A 410 -2.90 -7.88 9.46
N ALA A 411 -3.36 -6.63 9.61
CA ALA A 411 -4.76 -6.28 9.78
C ALA A 411 -5.15 -5.27 8.69
N LEU A 412 -6.26 -5.56 8.00
CA LEU A 412 -6.83 -4.63 7.03
C LEU A 412 -7.88 -3.76 7.68
N ASN A 413 -7.78 -2.47 7.41
CA ASN A 413 -8.77 -1.46 7.75
C ASN A 413 -8.89 -0.50 6.56
N PRO A 414 -9.91 0.38 6.57
CA PRO A 414 -10.09 1.34 5.49
C PRO A 414 -8.87 2.21 5.16
N GLU A 415 -8.11 2.66 6.17
CA GLU A 415 -6.91 3.47 5.98
C GLU A 415 -5.86 2.72 5.14
N VAL A 416 -5.56 1.49 5.56
CA VAL A 416 -4.61 0.59 4.90
C VAL A 416 -5.06 0.25 3.48
N GLN A 417 -6.33 -0.13 3.33
CA GLN A 417 -6.87 -0.57 2.04
C GLN A 417 -6.99 0.60 1.05
N MET A 418 -7.16 1.83 1.52
CA MET A 418 -7.21 3.00 0.65
C MET A 418 -5.82 3.51 0.24
N GLY A 419 -4.78 3.15 1.00
CA GLY A 419 -3.38 3.51 0.70
C GLY A 419 -2.58 2.43 -0.03
N SER A 420 -3.03 1.17 -0.04
CA SER A 420 -2.32 0.03 -0.62
C SER A 420 -3.28 -1.06 -1.13
N ASN A 421 -2.79 -2.07 -1.86
CA ASN A 421 -3.61 -3.15 -2.43
C ASN A 421 -3.36 -4.54 -1.78
N PRO A 422 -3.46 -4.74 -0.45
CA PRO A 422 -3.60 -6.10 0.07
C PRO A 422 -5.00 -6.63 -0.29
N PRO A 423 -5.18 -7.95 -0.53
CA PRO A 423 -4.19 -9.02 -0.47
C PRO A 423 -3.21 -9.14 -1.65
N HIS A 424 -3.39 -8.37 -2.73
CA HIS A 424 -2.58 -8.35 -3.95
C HIS A 424 -2.44 -9.70 -4.67
N HIS A 425 -1.48 -10.53 -4.24
CA HIS A 425 -1.01 -11.69 -4.98
C HIS A 425 -1.47 -12.98 -4.31
N ALA A 426 -2.02 -13.88 -5.13
CA ALA A 426 -2.43 -15.22 -4.74
C ALA A 426 -3.34 -15.30 -3.50
N PRO A 427 -4.36 -14.42 -3.27
CA PRO A 427 -5.31 -14.61 -2.18
C PRO A 427 -6.17 -15.86 -2.36
N MET A 428 -6.74 -16.35 -1.27
CA MET A 428 -7.86 -17.28 -1.31
C MET A 428 -9.05 -16.70 -0.56
N TRP A 429 -10.24 -16.86 -1.12
CA TRP A 429 -11.46 -16.33 -0.53
C TRP A 429 -12.61 -17.32 -0.64
N ARG A 430 -13.67 -17.09 0.14
CA ARG A 430 -14.88 -17.91 0.05
C ARG A 430 -15.69 -17.58 -1.20
N ALA A 431 -16.13 -18.59 -1.93
CA ALA A 431 -16.96 -18.44 -3.12
C ALA A 431 -18.25 -17.64 -2.85
N ARG A 432 -18.81 -17.76 -1.64
CA ARG A 432 -19.98 -16.99 -1.19
C ARG A 432 -19.85 -15.48 -1.36
N LEU A 433 -18.62 -14.93 -1.37
CA LEU A 433 -18.43 -13.49 -1.57
C LEU A 433 -18.96 -13.01 -2.92
N HIS A 434 -18.86 -13.82 -3.99
CA HIS A 434 -19.41 -13.43 -5.29
C HIS A 434 -20.92 -13.58 -5.38
N ARG A 435 -21.52 -14.49 -4.60
CA ARG A 435 -22.98 -14.54 -4.45
C ARG A 435 -23.50 -13.31 -3.71
N ASP A 436 -22.79 -12.88 -2.67
CA ASP A 436 -23.22 -11.79 -1.80
C ASP A 436 -22.93 -10.40 -2.41
N LEU A 437 -21.81 -10.23 -3.13
CA LEU A 437 -21.31 -8.92 -3.59
C LEU A 437 -21.25 -8.80 -5.12
N GLY A 438 -21.47 -9.88 -5.86
CA GLY A 438 -21.42 -9.94 -7.31
C GLY A 438 -20.05 -10.33 -7.89
N PRO A 439 -19.97 -10.47 -9.23
CA PRO A 439 -18.74 -10.82 -9.96
C PRO A 439 -17.74 -9.65 -9.97
N PHE A 440 -16.53 -9.88 -10.46
CA PHE A 440 -15.55 -8.82 -10.72
C PHE A 440 -16.11 -7.83 -11.76
N ASP A 441 -15.78 -6.54 -11.64
CA ASP A 441 -16.15 -5.55 -12.65
C ASP A 441 -15.24 -5.70 -13.89
N ALA A 442 -15.78 -6.29 -14.95
CA ALA A 442 -15.07 -6.53 -16.22
C ALA A 442 -14.66 -5.25 -16.96
N GLY A 443 -15.11 -4.07 -16.52
CA GLY A 443 -14.66 -2.78 -17.03
C GLY A 443 -13.29 -2.35 -16.51
N PHE A 444 -12.67 -3.14 -15.63
CA PHE A 444 -11.28 -2.97 -15.19
C PHE A 444 -10.34 -3.81 -16.06
N GLN A 445 -9.11 -3.33 -16.25
CA GLN A 445 -8.05 -4.03 -16.96
C GLN A 445 -6.96 -4.53 -16.01
N SER A 446 -6.66 -3.79 -14.94
CA SER A 446 -5.54 -4.12 -14.04
C SER A 446 -5.86 -4.00 -12.55
N ALA A 447 -6.93 -3.31 -12.14
CA ALA A 447 -7.24 -3.07 -10.73
C ALA A 447 -8.65 -3.53 -10.29
N GLY A 448 -9.25 -4.48 -11.02
CA GLY A 448 -10.58 -5.05 -10.70
C GLY A 448 -10.58 -5.98 -9.48
N ASP A 449 -9.43 -6.59 -9.17
CA ASP A 449 -9.21 -7.32 -7.91
C ASP A 449 -9.18 -6.34 -6.74
N TYR A 450 -8.43 -5.24 -6.87
CA TYR A 450 -8.40 -4.18 -5.87
C TYR A 450 -9.78 -3.57 -5.62
N GLU A 451 -10.54 -3.30 -6.69
CA GLU A 451 -11.93 -2.87 -6.58
C GLU A 451 -12.77 -3.88 -5.78
N PHE A 452 -12.60 -5.17 -6.05
CA PHE A 452 -13.32 -6.21 -5.34
C PHE A 452 -12.95 -6.28 -3.86
N TRP A 453 -11.68 -6.07 -3.50
CA TRP A 453 -11.23 -6.02 -2.11
C TRP A 453 -11.78 -4.81 -1.37
N LEU A 454 -11.84 -3.63 -2.00
CA LEU A 454 -12.52 -2.45 -1.45
C LEU A 454 -14.01 -2.73 -1.21
N ARG A 455 -14.68 -3.37 -2.17
CA ARG A 455 -16.09 -3.76 -2.05
C ARG A 455 -16.33 -4.75 -0.91
N CYS A 456 -15.44 -5.75 -0.77
CA CYS A 456 -15.48 -6.70 0.35
C CYS A 456 -15.31 -5.99 1.70
N LEU A 457 -14.31 -5.12 1.83
CA LEU A 457 -14.06 -4.40 3.08
C LEU A 457 -15.23 -3.47 3.43
N ALA A 458 -15.77 -2.73 2.45
CA ALA A 458 -16.94 -1.87 2.64
C ALA A 458 -18.20 -2.64 3.07
N ALA A 459 -18.29 -3.94 2.75
CA ALA A 459 -19.35 -4.83 3.21
C ALA A 459 -19.04 -5.51 4.57
N GLY A 460 -17.99 -5.08 5.27
CA GLY A 460 -17.59 -5.61 6.58
C GLY A 460 -16.96 -7.00 6.54
N ARG A 461 -16.48 -7.46 5.37
CA ARG A 461 -15.84 -8.77 5.22
C ARG A 461 -14.46 -8.80 5.87
N ARG A 462 -14.11 -9.94 6.45
CA ARG A 462 -12.89 -10.08 7.26
C ARG A 462 -11.77 -10.72 6.47
N PHE A 463 -10.61 -10.07 6.53
CA PHE A 463 -9.38 -10.50 5.89
C PHE A 463 -8.40 -10.97 6.96
N ARG A 464 -7.59 -11.97 6.65
CA ARG A 464 -6.55 -12.45 7.55
C ARG A 464 -5.27 -12.77 6.81
N LYS A 465 -4.16 -12.20 7.29
CA LYS A 465 -2.83 -12.57 6.82
C LYS A 465 -2.38 -13.88 7.47
N ILE A 466 -1.87 -14.78 6.63
CA ILE A 466 -1.09 -15.95 6.99
C ILE A 466 0.37 -15.51 7.05
N ALA A 467 1.04 -15.80 8.17
CA ALA A 467 2.41 -15.34 8.41
C ALA A 467 3.43 -15.98 7.46
N ASP A 468 3.10 -17.16 6.94
CA ASP A 468 3.93 -17.99 6.06
C ASP A 468 3.85 -17.48 4.61
N PRO A 469 4.94 -16.94 4.05
CA PRO A 469 4.99 -16.59 2.63
C PRO A 469 5.13 -17.88 1.82
N HIS A 470 4.18 -18.20 0.95
CA HIS A 470 4.18 -19.46 0.18
C HIS A 470 3.90 -19.24 -1.31
N ALA A 471 4.08 -18.01 -1.77
CA ALA A 471 3.86 -17.61 -3.17
C ALA A 471 5.01 -16.72 -3.65
N VAL A 472 5.28 -16.80 -4.95
CA VAL A 472 6.30 -16.03 -5.66
C VAL A 472 5.60 -15.25 -6.76
N TYR A 473 5.85 -13.95 -6.77
CA TYR A 473 5.36 -13.02 -7.77
C TYR A 473 6.48 -12.71 -8.76
N PHE A 474 6.24 -12.95 -10.04
CA PHE A 474 7.19 -12.55 -11.08
C PHE A 474 6.97 -11.08 -11.44
N GLN A 475 8.00 -10.26 -11.26
CA GLN A 475 7.98 -8.86 -11.67
C GLN A 475 8.18 -8.76 -13.19
N ASN A 476 7.17 -9.22 -13.94
CA ASN A 476 7.22 -9.31 -15.39
C ASN A 476 7.30 -7.90 -16.01
N PRO A 477 8.36 -7.50 -16.74
CA PRO A 477 8.44 -6.15 -17.31
C PRO A 477 7.40 -5.89 -18.41
N ALA A 478 6.87 -6.95 -19.03
CA ALA A 478 5.82 -6.90 -20.05
C ALA A 478 4.40 -7.14 -19.49
N GLY A 479 4.29 -7.39 -18.18
CA GLY A 479 3.04 -7.71 -17.49
C GLY A 479 1.99 -6.58 -17.57
N LEU A 480 0.72 -6.95 -17.39
CA LEU A 480 -0.39 -6.01 -17.54
C LEU A 480 -0.37 -4.86 -16.51
N SER A 481 0.07 -5.15 -15.30
CA SER A 481 0.19 -4.19 -14.18
C SER A 481 1.48 -3.38 -14.21
N THR A 482 2.56 -3.96 -14.75
CA THR A 482 3.94 -3.46 -14.67
C THR A 482 4.37 -2.70 -15.91
N ARG A 483 3.87 -3.05 -17.10
CA ARG A 483 4.25 -2.41 -18.37
C ARG A 483 3.99 -0.89 -18.33
N PRO A 484 4.82 -0.08 -19.03
CA PRO A 484 4.56 1.33 -19.21
C PRO A 484 3.15 1.59 -19.76
N GLY A 485 2.49 2.64 -19.27
CA GLY A 485 1.12 2.99 -19.68
C GLY A 485 0.02 2.05 -19.15
N SER A 486 0.33 1.15 -18.21
CA SER A 486 -0.71 0.38 -17.51
C SER A 486 -1.75 1.30 -16.87
N ARG A 487 -3.04 0.94 -17.00
CA ARG A 487 -4.17 1.68 -16.44
C ARG A 487 -4.35 1.53 -14.93
N GLY A 488 -3.49 0.75 -14.26
CA GLY A 488 -3.59 0.45 -12.83
C GLY A 488 -3.84 1.68 -11.95
N HIS A 489 -3.08 2.78 -12.13
CA HIS A 489 -3.27 3.98 -11.31
C HIS A 489 -4.63 4.66 -11.54
N ALA A 490 -5.04 4.83 -12.79
CA ALA A 490 -6.32 5.44 -13.14
C ALA A 490 -7.50 4.58 -12.64
N GLU A 491 -7.39 3.26 -12.74
CA GLU A 491 -8.40 2.33 -12.27
C GLU A 491 -8.46 2.27 -10.73
N THR A 492 -7.32 2.28 -10.04
CA THR A 492 -7.24 2.42 -8.59
C THR A 492 -7.95 3.69 -8.12
N ARG A 493 -7.73 4.83 -8.79
CA ARG A 493 -8.46 6.08 -8.50
C ARG A 493 -9.97 5.90 -8.68
N ARG A 494 -10.40 5.32 -9.80
CA ARG A 494 -11.82 5.03 -10.07
C ARG A 494 -12.42 4.15 -8.96
N ALA A 495 -11.72 3.10 -8.53
CA ALA A 495 -12.18 2.21 -7.48
C ALA A 495 -12.30 2.93 -6.12
N LEU A 496 -11.29 3.74 -5.76
CA LEU A 496 -11.31 4.57 -4.55
C LEU A 496 -12.39 5.65 -4.57
N ARG A 497 -12.66 6.25 -5.74
CA ARG A 497 -13.76 7.22 -5.89
C ARG A 497 -15.12 6.54 -5.67
N ARG A 498 -15.28 5.30 -6.14
CA ARG A 498 -16.53 4.53 -5.98
C ARG A 498 -16.79 4.11 -4.54
N HIS A 499 -15.76 3.69 -3.81
CA HIS A 499 -15.91 3.04 -2.50
C HIS A 499 -15.40 3.87 -1.30
N GLY A 500 -14.62 4.92 -1.54
CA GLY A 500 -13.90 5.67 -0.51
C GLY A 500 -14.81 6.24 0.58
N ARG A 501 -15.95 6.85 0.22
CA ARG A 501 -16.91 7.38 1.22
C ARG A 501 -17.46 6.28 2.15
N ARG A 502 -17.77 5.11 1.60
CA ARG A 502 -18.29 3.97 2.40
C ARG A 502 -17.22 3.42 3.33
N LEU A 503 -15.98 3.32 2.84
CA LEU A 503 -14.83 2.88 3.62
C LEU A 503 -14.50 3.86 4.74
N LEU A 504 -14.61 5.15 4.48
CA LEU A 504 -14.44 6.19 5.49
C LEU A 504 -15.50 6.10 6.60
N ALA A 505 -16.78 5.96 6.23
CA ALA A 505 -17.86 5.77 7.21
C ALA A 505 -17.68 4.49 8.05
N LEU A 506 -17.20 3.41 7.42
CA LEU A 506 -16.84 2.18 8.13
C LEU A 506 -15.69 2.42 9.13
N HIS A 507 -14.67 3.19 8.74
CA HIS A 507 -13.55 3.53 9.62
C HIS A 507 -14.03 4.26 10.88
N GLU A 508 -14.86 5.31 10.69
CA GLU A 508 -15.42 6.11 11.78
C GLU A 508 -16.25 5.23 12.73
N THR A 509 -17.08 4.33 12.18
CA THR A 509 -17.87 3.37 12.99
C THR A 509 -16.98 2.44 13.82
N LEU A 510 -15.93 1.91 13.23
CA LEU A 510 -14.99 1.02 13.91
C LEU A 510 -14.14 1.76 14.95
N ALA A 511 -13.81 3.03 14.72
CA ALA A 511 -13.10 3.87 15.67
C ALA A 511 -13.95 4.15 16.90
N LEU A 512 -15.22 4.51 16.72
CA LEU A 512 -16.18 4.74 17.81
C LEU A 512 -16.40 3.48 18.65
N ALA A 513 -16.48 2.30 18.02
CA ALA A 513 -16.64 1.03 18.73
C ALA A 513 -15.43 0.64 19.62
N ARG A 514 -14.28 1.32 19.48
CA ARG A 514 -13.08 1.09 20.32
C ARG A 514 -13.04 1.95 21.58
N PHE A 515 -13.93 2.93 21.73
CA PHE A 515 -14.03 3.79 22.91
C PHE A 515 -15.40 3.54 23.60
N PRO A 516 -15.46 2.61 24.57
CA PRO A 516 -16.66 2.39 25.39
C PRO A 516 -16.93 3.51 26.39
#